data_AF-A0A845UIJ3-F1
#
_entry.id   AF-A0A845UIJ3-F1
#
_cell.length_a   1.000
_cell.length_b   1.000
_cell.length_c   1.000
_cell.angle_alpha   90.00
_cell.angle_beta   90.00
_cell.angle_gamma   90.00
#
_symmetry.space_group_name_H-M   'P 1'
#
loop_
_entity.id
_entity.type
_entity.pdbx_description
1 polymer ?
#
loop_
_entity_poly.entity_id
_entity_poly.type
_entity_poly.pdbx_seq_one_letter_code
_entity_poly.pdbx_strand_id
1 'polypeptide(L)' 'MSFMTSPRPIDAAMDVPPDPRQPMTAEQEQRLRDLSERAGETFDAELTLWQAERRIAELDDLAGTTPPAS' A
#
# COMPACT_ATOMS: atom_id res chain seq x y z
N MET A 1 31.32 33.95 -16.79
CA MET A 1 30.77 32.98 -15.81
C MET A 1 29.28 33.23 -15.73
N SER A 2 28.46 32.39 -16.35
CA SER A 2 26.99 32.50 -16.28
C SER A 2 26.43 31.10 -16.16
N PHE A 3 26.11 30.68 -14.93
CA PHE A 3 25.37 29.46 -14.68
C PHE A 3 23.90 29.75 -14.97
N MET A 4 23.45 29.49 -16.20
CA MET A 4 22.04 29.36 -16.49
C MET A 4 21.55 28.08 -15.80
N THR A 5 21.04 28.23 -14.58
CA THR A 5 20.28 27.19 -13.89
C THR A 5 18.99 26.96 -14.67
N SER A 6 18.98 25.94 -15.53
CA SER A 6 17.75 25.41 -16.11
C SER A 6 16.85 24.92 -14.97
N PRO A 7 15.60 25.39 -14.83
CA PRO A 7 14.65 24.75 -13.94
C PRO A 7 14.38 23.36 -14.50
N ARG A 8 14.85 22.31 -13.81
CA ARG A 8 14.41 20.95 -14.12
C ARG A 8 12.89 20.93 -13.92
N PRO A 9 12.09 20.48 -14.91
CA PRO A 9 10.69 20.24 -14.65
C PRO A 9 10.64 19.15 -13.57
N ILE A 10 10.17 19.52 -12.38
CA ILE A 10 9.76 18.51 -11.42
C ILE A 10 8.56 17.85 -12.08
N ASP A 11 8.72 16.59 -12.44
CA ASP A 11 7.66 15.75 -12.99
C ASP A 11 6.64 15.50 -11.87
N ALA A 12 5.81 16.52 -11.60
CA ALA A 12 4.80 16.50 -10.55
C ALA A 12 3.63 15.54 -10.86
N ALA A 13 3.68 14.86 -12.01
CA ALA A 13 2.71 13.85 -12.41
C ALA A 13 2.95 12.48 -11.78
N MET A 14 4.03 12.29 -11.01
CA MET A 14 4.49 10.97 -10.59
C MET A 14 4.14 10.52 -9.17
N ASP A 15 3.39 11.30 -8.37
CA ASP A 15 3.12 10.89 -6.98
C ASP A 15 1.78 11.38 -6.42
N VAL A 16 0.69 11.21 -7.19
CA VAL A 16 -0.64 11.30 -6.60
C VAL A 16 -0.97 9.92 -6.02
N PRO A 17 -1.04 9.77 -4.69
CA PRO A 17 -1.46 8.51 -4.10
C PRO A 17 -2.85 8.12 -4.61
N PRO A 18 -3.11 6.82 -4.82
CA PRO A 18 -4.39 6.35 -5.32
C PRO A 18 -5.53 6.81 -4.39
N ASP A 19 -6.73 7.02 -4.94
CA ASP A 19 -7.87 7.46 -4.13
C ASP A 19 -8.20 6.35 -3.11
N PRO A 20 -8.23 6.65 -1.80
CA PRO A 20 -8.38 5.65 -0.74
C PRO A 20 -9.72 4.87 -0.79
N ARG A 21 -10.69 5.37 -1.56
CA ARG A 21 -12.00 4.75 -1.77
C ARG A 21 -12.03 3.85 -3.00
N GLN A 22 -10.95 3.79 -3.78
CA GLN A 22 -10.84 2.84 -4.87
C GLN A 22 -10.91 1.41 -4.32
N PRO A 23 -11.42 0.46 -5.12
CA PRO A 23 -11.31 -0.95 -4.77
C PRO A 23 -9.85 -1.34 -4.56
N MET A 24 -9.62 -2.41 -3.78
CA MET A 24 -8.27 -2.93 -3.58
C MET A 24 -7.59 -3.27 -4.90
N THR A 25 -6.26 -3.16 -4.92
CA THR A 25 -5.48 -3.65 -6.06
C THR A 25 -5.41 -5.18 -6.03
N ALA A 26 -5.15 -5.80 -7.18
CA ALA A 26 -4.95 -7.26 -7.25
C ALA A 26 -3.78 -7.75 -6.37
N GLU A 27 -2.74 -6.91 -6.18
CA GLU A 27 -1.62 -7.23 -5.31
C GLU A 27 -2.05 -7.23 -3.83
N GLN A 28 -2.81 -6.21 -3.43
CA GLN A 28 -3.38 -6.15 -2.08
C GLN A 28 -4.34 -7.31 -1.83
N GLU A 29 -5.19 -7.65 -2.80
CA GLU A 29 -6.12 -8.78 -2.72
C GLU A 29 -5.39 -10.09 -2.42
N GLN A 30 -4.39 -10.42 -3.24
CA GLN A 30 -3.61 -11.63 -3.08
C GLN A 30 -2.90 -11.64 -1.72
N ARG A 31 -2.25 -10.53 -1.34
CA ARG A 31 -1.53 -10.43 -0.06
C ARG A 31 -2.47 -10.56 1.14
N LEU A 32 -3.63 -9.90 1.09
CA LEU A 32 -4.64 -9.97 2.13
C LEU A 32 -5.18 -11.40 2.26
N ARG A 33 -5.41 -12.08 1.14
CA ARG A 33 -5.86 -13.48 1.13
C ARG A 33 -4.84 -14.40 1.77
N ASP A 34 -3.57 -14.34 1.35
CA ASP A 34 -2.49 -15.16 1.92
C ASP A 34 -2.35 -14.93 3.43
N LEU A 35 -2.38 -13.67 3.88
CA LEU A 35 -2.27 -13.32 5.30
C LEU A 35 -3.50 -13.79 6.10
N SER A 36 -4.71 -13.62 5.55
CA SER A 36 -5.94 -14.08 6.20
C SER A 36 -5.95 -15.60 6.34
N GLU A 37 -5.53 -16.33 5.31
CA GLU A 37 -5.46 -17.80 5.32
C GLU A 37 -4.44 -18.30 6.36
N ARG A 38 -3.29 -17.63 6.47
CA ARG A 38 -2.26 -17.92 7.50
C ARG A 38 -2.72 -17.61 8.91
N ALA A 39 -3.47 -16.52 9.09
CA ALA A 39 -4.05 -16.14 10.38
C ALA A 39 -5.31 -16.94 10.75
N GLY A 40 -5.88 -17.70 9.81
CA GLY A 40 -7.16 -18.38 9.98
C GLY A 40 -8.35 -17.42 10.02
N GLU A 41 -8.22 -16.22 9.46
CA GLU A 41 -9.27 -15.20 9.41
C GLU A 41 -10.00 -15.21 8.06
N THR A 42 -11.20 -14.62 8.05
CA THR A 42 -11.99 -14.49 6.81
C THR A 42 -11.42 -13.39 5.92
N PHE A 43 -11.29 -13.70 4.63
CA PHE A 43 -10.94 -12.73 3.60
C PHE A 43 -12.16 -11.92 3.18
N ASP A 44 -12.00 -10.59 3.11
CA ASP A 44 -13.02 -9.65 2.65
C ASP A 44 -12.56 -8.96 1.36
N ALA A 45 -13.28 -9.21 0.26
CA ALA A 45 -13.00 -8.69 -1.07
C ALA A 45 -13.62 -7.30 -1.33
N GLU A 46 -14.51 -6.83 -0.45
CA GLU A 46 -15.19 -5.54 -0.62
C GLU A 46 -14.40 -4.37 -0.02
N LEU A 47 -13.23 -4.64 0.58
CA LEU A 47 -12.39 -3.61 1.16
C LEU A 47 -11.83 -2.67 0.07
N THR A 48 -11.82 -1.38 0.42
CA THR A 48 -11.13 -0.37 -0.40
C THR A 48 -9.62 -0.53 -0.29
N LEU A 49 -8.88 0.10 -1.19
CA LEU A 49 -7.42 0.14 -1.22
C LEU A 49 -6.81 0.44 0.15
N TRP A 50 -7.33 1.46 0.83
CA TRP A 50 -6.81 1.88 2.14
C TRP A 50 -7.22 0.93 3.27
N GLN A 51 -8.43 0.37 3.20
CA GLN A 51 -8.90 -0.61 4.17
C GLN A 51 -8.11 -1.92 4.05
N ALA A 52 -7.86 -2.38 2.82
CA ALA A 52 -7.04 -3.55 2.54
C ALA A 52 -5.59 -3.34 3.00
N GLU A 53 -4.99 -2.18 2.72
CA GLU A 53 -3.63 -1.85 3.18
C GLU A 53 -3.52 -1.91 4.71
N ARG A 54 -4.45 -1.28 5.42
CA ARG A 54 -4.49 -1.32 6.88
C ARG A 54 -4.63 -2.75 7.40
N ARG A 55 -5.54 -3.54 6.81
CA ARG A 55 -5.78 -4.91 7.23
C ARG A 55 -4.57 -5.81 6.99
N ILE A 56 -3.88 -5.63 5.86
CA ILE A 56 -2.62 -6.30 5.55
C ILE A 56 -1.59 -5.96 6.63
N ALA A 57 -1.42 -4.69 6.99
CA ALA A 57 -0.45 -4.29 8.02
C ALA A 57 -0.76 -4.93 9.39
N GLU A 58 -2.04 -4.97 9.79
CA GLU A 58 -2.47 -5.63 11.04
C GLU A 58 -2.17 -7.14 11.04
N LEU A 59 -2.43 -7.83 9.93
CA LEU A 59 -2.16 -9.26 9.80
C LEU A 59 -0.67 -9.57 9.71
N ASP A 60 0.11 -8.70 9.08
CA ASP A 60 1.57 -8.85 8.95
C ASP A 60 2.28 -8.65 10.31
N ASP A 61 1.79 -7.70 11.11
CA ASP A 61 2.22 -7.51 12.51
C ASP A 61 1.89 -8.74 13.37
N LEU A 62 0.66 -9.27 13.25
CA LEU A 62 0.23 -10.48 13.96
C LEU A 62 1.06 -11.72 13.56
N ALA A 63 1.41 -11.84 12.27
CA ALA A 63 2.24 -12.91 11.76
C ALA A 63 3.72 -12.78 12.18
N GLY A 64 4.12 -11.67 12.79
CA GLY A 64 5.50 -11.37 13.17
C GLY A 64 6.44 -11.23 11.97
N THR A 65 5.90 -10.94 10.78
CA THR A 65 6.68 -10.82 9.54
C THR A 65 7.19 -9.41 9.26
N THR A 66 6.68 -8.41 9.97
CA THR A 66 7.20 -7.03 9.92
C THR A 66 7.99 -6.71 11.20
N PRO A 67 9.30 -6.38 11.11
CA PRO A 67 10.00 -5.80 12.26
C PRO A 67 9.38 -4.44 12.60
N PRO A 68 9.31 -4.06 13.89
CA PRO A 68 8.69 -2.79 14.28
C PRO A 68 9.38 -1.64 13.52
N ALA A 69 8.58 -0.85 12.80
CA ALA A 69 9.07 0.36 12.17
C ALA A 69 9.69 1.26 13.26
N SER A 70 11.00 1.49 13.14
CA SER A 70 11.82 2.27 14.09
C SER A 70 11.50 3.76 14.03
#